data_AF-A0A956L8D9-F1
#
_entry.id   AF-A0A956L8D9-F1
#
_cell.length_a   1.000
_cell.length_b   1.000
_cell.length_c   1.000
_cell.angle_alpha   90.00
_cell.angle_beta   90.00
_cell.angle_gamma   90.00
#
_symmetry.space_group_name_H-M   'P 1'
#
loop_
_entity.id
_entity.type
_entity.pdbx_description
1 polymer ?
#
loop_
_entity_poly.entity_id
_entity_poly.type
_entity_poly.pdbx_seq_one_letter_code
_entity_poly.pdbx_strand_id
1 'polypeptide(L)'
;MAGLVAGIAAGIAAAPQVAAACSWAYPVGNDPSSPAPLSNNHPVGGMNLPAYGTHLGGDYWSGGGCTDYGQTVLAAADGEIVEIVDGLGSYLDVVVIRHEDPLVGTVYSMYGHISREPGLAEGQPVDYRQPIGFIDDVLAYFSPCHLHFEILSEEAYQQGPFCSGCAAAGFHVSPGYDQQAGVVAGSDPSGDTWLEVVDAIGGNRWYHTDPFIEARLDQSCGRCGDGTCDAGEDYDDCPADCPPCTLIPPEGGTLDDAGPCFLAGGSPEYWYVEEGSGHEGSYHWTHTTDAPNVDDYGVWTLAFAEAGMYRLEVYAEPGSADTQQARYEVVHGGAVDEPVIDQSLGGWMVLGEYAFDGGGGQSLRLDDNTGEPYADMVRIVFDGVRLTRLDLPPGGTESEGSGGDTLTGPGDSDPTMGGLDTSGGASDGSAGEGGTG
;
A
#
# COMPACT_ATOMS: atom_id res chain seq x y z
N MET A 1 -45.85 -17.19 -35.30
CA MET A 1 -44.55 -17.77 -34.94
C MET A 1 -43.56 -16.62 -34.86
N ALA A 2 -43.32 -16.10 -33.66
CA ALA A 2 -42.27 -15.11 -33.41
C ALA A 2 -41.12 -15.87 -32.75
N GLY A 3 -39.99 -15.96 -33.44
CA GLY A 3 -38.78 -16.61 -32.95
C GLY A 3 -38.02 -15.66 -32.03
N LEU A 4 -37.84 -16.08 -30.79
CA LEU A 4 -36.99 -15.43 -29.80
C LEU A 4 -35.52 -15.72 -30.16
N VAL A 5 -34.74 -14.70 -30.47
CA VAL A 5 -33.28 -14.82 -30.62
C VAL A 5 -32.67 -14.50 -29.26
N ALA A 6 -32.20 -15.52 -28.55
CA ALA A 6 -31.38 -15.37 -27.36
C ALA A 6 -29.95 -15.04 -27.78
N GLY A 7 -29.51 -13.80 -27.52
CA GLY A 7 -28.11 -13.41 -27.64
C GLY A 7 -27.34 -13.93 -26.43
N ILE A 8 -26.42 -14.86 -26.65
CA ILE A 8 -25.42 -15.25 -25.65
C ILE A 8 -24.35 -14.15 -25.67
N ALA A 9 -24.34 -13.30 -24.65
CA ALA A 9 -23.20 -12.46 -24.36
C ALA A 9 -22.08 -13.37 -23.83
N ALA A 10 -21.09 -13.64 -24.68
CA ALA A 10 -19.83 -14.23 -24.22
C ALA A 10 -19.12 -13.15 -23.39
N GLY A 11 -18.98 -13.40 -22.09
CA GLY A 11 -18.15 -12.56 -21.22
C GLY A 11 -16.72 -12.56 -21.75
N ILE A 12 -16.19 -11.36 -21.97
CA ILE A 12 -14.74 -11.17 -22.15
C ILE A 12 -14.14 -11.53 -20.79
N ALA A 13 -13.43 -12.65 -20.71
CA ALA A 13 -12.61 -12.93 -19.56
C ALA A 13 -11.55 -11.82 -19.48
N ALA A 14 -11.50 -11.11 -18.37
CA ALA A 14 -10.39 -10.20 -18.08
C ALA A 14 -9.08 -10.98 -18.22
N ALA A 15 -8.05 -10.35 -18.81
CA ALA A 15 -6.71 -10.91 -18.77
C ALA A 15 -6.33 -11.20 -17.29
N PRO A 16 -5.58 -12.28 -17.01
CA PRO A 16 -5.10 -12.50 -15.66
C PRO A 16 -4.37 -11.25 -15.17
N GLN A 17 -4.75 -10.74 -14.00
CA GLN A 17 -4.02 -9.65 -13.36
C GLN A 17 -2.63 -10.17 -12.99
N VAL A 18 -1.60 -9.41 -13.34
CA VAL A 18 -0.24 -9.67 -12.87
C VAL A 18 -0.25 -9.50 -11.36
N ALA A 19 0.42 -10.39 -10.64
CA ALA A 19 0.56 -10.26 -9.19
C ALA A 19 1.30 -8.96 -8.85
N ALA A 20 0.94 -8.32 -7.73
CA ALA A 20 1.62 -7.12 -7.28
C ALA A 20 3.10 -7.43 -6.98
N ALA A 21 3.98 -6.56 -7.44
CA ALA A 21 5.43 -6.67 -7.29
C ALA A 21 5.90 -5.90 -6.05
N CYS A 22 5.50 -6.33 -4.85
CA CYS A 22 5.86 -5.60 -3.61
C CYS A 22 7.32 -5.85 -3.21
N SER A 23 7.80 -7.10 -3.29
CA SER A 23 9.19 -7.43 -3.00
C SER A 23 10.04 -7.30 -4.25
N TRP A 24 11.15 -6.57 -4.15
CA TRP A 24 12.19 -6.55 -5.18
C TRP A 24 13.51 -7.12 -4.66
N ALA A 25 14.31 -7.63 -5.58
CA ALA A 25 15.62 -8.17 -5.30
C ALA A 25 16.60 -7.79 -6.40
N TYR A 26 17.87 -7.82 -6.02
CA TYR A 26 18.93 -7.79 -7.01
C TYR A 26 18.80 -8.97 -7.98
N PRO A 27 18.88 -8.72 -9.30
CA PRO A 27 18.69 -9.74 -10.34
C PRO A 27 19.89 -10.68 -10.50
N VAL A 28 20.94 -10.46 -9.70
CA VAL A 28 22.16 -11.25 -9.60
C VAL A 28 22.52 -11.43 -8.13
N GLY A 29 23.45 -12.35 -7.86
CA GLY A 29 23.86 -12.62 -6.49
C GLY A 29 22.94 -13.61 -5.78
N ASN A 30 23.48 -14.20 -4.71
CA ASN A 30 22.78 -15.24 -3.95
C ASN A 30 21.83 -14.65 -2.90
N ASP A 31 22.06 -13.41 -2.49
CA ASP A 31 21.26 -12.70 -1.48
C ASP A 31 20.33 -11.72 -2.20
N PRO A 32 19.01 -11.75 -1.94
CA PRO A 32 18.09 -10.78 -2.55
C PRO A 32 18.45 -9.32 -2.27
N SER A 33 19.08 -9.05 -1.12
CA SER A 33 19.49 -7.72 -0.68
C SER A 33 20.87 -7.29 -1.16
N SER A 34 21.58 -8.15 -1.91
CA SER A 34 22.94 -7.84 -2.34
C SER A 34 23.28 -8.44 -3.70
N PRO A 35 23.81 -7.64 -4.64
CA PRO A 35 24.31 -8.17 -5.91
C PRO A 35 25.63 -8.95 -5.74
N ALA A 36 26.19 -9.02 -4.52
CA ALA A 36 27.48 -9.65 -4.27
C ALA A 36 27.53 -11.13 -4.75
N PRO A 37 28.65 -11.57 -5.35
CA PRO A 37 29.94 -10.87 -5.44
C PRO A 37 30.05 -9.83 -6.58
N LEU A 38 28.99 -9.61 -7.35
CA LEU A 38 28.93 -8.55 -8.36
C LEU A 38 28.70 -7.19 -7.66
N SER A 39 28.93 -6.12 -8.41
CA SER A 39 28.60 -4.75 -8.02
C SER A 39 28.06 -4.02 -9.23
N ASN A 40 27.19 -3.04 -8.99
CA ASN A 40 26.75 -2.11 -10.02
C ASN A 40 27.90 -1.14 -10.35
N ASN A 41 28.75 -1.54 -11.29
CA ASN A 41 29.98 -0.80 -11.59
C ASN A 41 29.79 0.22 -12.72
N HIS A 42 28.64 0.19 -13.40
CA HIS A 42 28.18 1.25 -14.29
C HIS A 42 26.70 1.51 -14.00
N PRO A 43 26.40 2.38 -13.02
CA PRO A 43 25.03 2.65 -12.63
C PRO A 43 24.32 3.59 -13.61
N VAL A 44 22.98 3.62 -13.53
CA VAL A 44 22.12 4.58 -14.22
C VAL A 44 22.64 6.01 -13.98
N GLY A 45 22.80 6.79 -15.04
CA GLY A 45 23.43 8.11 -15.00
C GLY A 45 24.95 8.11 -15.21
N GLY A 46 25.57 6.93 -15.33
CA GLY A 46 26.98 6.76 -15.63
C GLY A 46 27.37 7.38 -16.98
N MET A 47 28.56 8.00 -17.02
CA MET A 47 29.12 8.63 -18.24
C MET A 47 30.43 7.97 -18.70
N ASN A 48 30.68 6.70 -18.36
CA ASN A 48 31.96 6.06 -18.67
C ASN A 48 32.19 5.86 -20.18
N LEU A 49 31.13 5.96 -20.99
CA LEU A 49 31.19 5.96 -22.45
C LEU A 49 30.52 7.22 -23.04
N PRO A 50 31.16 8.40 -22.95
CA PRO A 50 30.56 9.68 -23.35
C PRO A 50 30.11 9.77 -24.81
N ALA A 51 30.64 8.88 -25.67
CA ALA A 51 30.25 8.81 -27.08
C ALA A 51 28.82 8.30 -27.29
N TYR A 52 28.25 7.57 -26.32
CA TYR A 52 26.87 7.08 -26.35
C TYR A 52 25.93 7.91 -25.47
N GLY A 53 26.49 8.77 -24.60
CA GLY A 53 25.77 9.67 -23.72
C GLY A 53 25.57 9.08 -22.33
N THR A 54 24.41 9.35 -21.73
CA THR A 54 24.08 8.91 -20.36
C THR A 54 23.61 7.45 -20.37
N HIS A 55 24.16 6.62 -19.50
CA HIS A 55 23.76 5.22 -19.34
C HIS A 55 22.41 5.11 -18.63
N LEU A 56 21.50 4.31 -19.20
CA LEU A 56 20.10 4.20 -18.78
C LEU A 56 19.81 2.95 -17.92
N GLY A 57 20.77 2.05 -17.79
CA GLY A 57 20.68 0.84 -16.97
C GLY A 57 21.75 0.78 -15.88
N GLY A 58 21.69 -0.26 -15.05
CA GLY A 58 22.78 -0.68 -14.18
C GLY A 58 23.51 -1.87 -14.80
N ASP A 59 24.84 -1.80 -14.84
CA ASP A 59 25.67 -2.91 -15.30
C ASP A 59 26.35 -3.60 -14.09
N TYR A 60 26.03 -4.88 -13.89
CA TYR A 60 26.49 -5.67 -12.74
C TYR A 60 27.59 -6.66 -13.14
N TRP A 61 28.76 -6.57 -12.47
CA TRP A 61 29.88 -7.50 -12.66
C TRP A 61 30.82 -7.53 -11.43
N SER A 62 31.71 -8.51 -11.33
CA SER A 62 32.64 -8.68 -10.18
C SER A 62 34.12 -8.42 -10.50
N GLY A 63 34.50 -8.34 -11.78
CA GLY A 63 35.88 -8.03 -12.20
C GLY A 63 36.06 -7.74 -13.69
N GLY A 64 37.31 -7.80 -14.17
CA GLY A 64 37.62 -7.57 -15.58
C GLY A 64 37.49 -8.85 -16.43
N GLY A 65 37.16 -8.70 -17.71
CA GLY A 65 36.97 -9.83 -18.64
C GLY A 65 35.63 -10.54 -18.42
N CYS A 66 35.56 -11.83 -18.75
CA CYS A 66 34.32 -12.60 -18.69
C CYS A 66 34.26 -13.52 -17.46
N THR A 67 34.60 -13.00 -16.28
CA THR A 67 34.62 -13.77 -15.02
C THR A 67 33.23 -14.17 -14.53
N ASP A 68 32.23 -13.39 -14.90
CA ASP A 68 30.84 -13.56 -14.49
C ASP A 68 30.01 -14.36 -15.51
N TYR A 69 30.66 -14.92 -16.54
CA TYR A 69 30.03 -15.82 -17.50
C TYR A 69 29.32 -16.99 -16.79
N GLY A 70 28.08 -17.25 -17.16
CA GLY A 70 27.26 -18.32 -16.61
C GLY A 70 26.71 -18.05 -15.21
N GLN A 71 26.91 -16.84 -14.64
CA GLN A 71 26.21 -16.45 -13.42
C GLN A 71 24.72 -16.34 -13.69
N THR A 72 23.90 -16.91 -12.80
CA THR A 72 22.44 -16.90 -12.94
C THR A 72 21.91 -15.48 -12.85
N VAL A 73 20.99 -15.17 -13.75
CA VAL A 73 20.16 -13.97 -13.74
C VAL A 73 18.75 -14.37 -13.33
N LEU A 74 18.21 -13.60 -12.39
CA LEU A 74 16.98 -13.90 -11.67
C LEU A 74 15.99 -12.74 -11.89
N ALA A 75 14.70 -13.06 -11.97
CA ALA A 75 13.65 -12.05 -11.98
C ALA A 75 13.72 -11.21 -10.69
N ALA A 76 13.65 -9.89 -10.86
CA ALA A 76 13.83 -8.94 -9.76
C ALA A 76 12.59 -8.90 -8.86
N ALA A 77 11.41 -9.11 -9.43
CA ALA A 77 10.13 -9.18 -8.74
C ALA A 77 9.17 -10.13 -9.47
N ASP A 78 8.02 -10.43 -8.84
CA ASP A 78 6.89 -11.09 -9.50
C ASP A 78 6.43 -10.28 -10.71
N GLY A 79 6.03 -10.93 -11.79
CA GLY A 79 5.62 -10.23 -13.01
C GLY A 79 5.13 -11.14 -14.13
N GLU A 80 5.07 -10.57 -15.34
CA GLU A 80 4.74 -11.28 -16.58
C GLU A 80 5.79 -10.95 -17.64
N ILE A 81 6.33 -11.97 -18.32
CA ILE A 81 7.27 -11.77 -19.43
C ILE A 81 6.49 -11.18 -20.60
N VAL A 82 6.83 -9.97 -21.03
CA VAL A 82 6.13 -9.26 -22.12
C VAL A 82 6.91 -9.23 -23.42
N GLU A 83 8.23 -9.42 -23.37
CA GLU A 83 9.07 -9.43 -24.57
C GLU A 83 10.27 -10.35 -24.40
N ILE A 84 10.55 -11.17 -25.41
CA ILE A 84 11.75 -11.98 -25.54
C ILE A 84 12.38 -11.71 -26.90
N VAL A 85 13.65 -11.30 -26.91
CA VAL A 85 14.40 -11.11 -28.15
C VAL A 85 15.69 -11.94 -28.12
N ASP A 86 15.77 -12.94 -28.99
CA ASP A 86 16.95 -13.80 -29.11
C ASP A 86 18.01 -13.20 -30.04
N GLY A 87 19.27 -13.20 -29.62
CA GLY A 87 20.41 -12.85 -30.48
C GLY A 87 20.38 -11.42 -31.05
N LEU A 88 20.00 -10.43 -30.23
CA LEU A 88 19.89 -9.02 -30.57
C LEU A 88 21.26 -8.31 -30.65
N GLY A 89 22.13 -8.78 -31.53
CA GLY A 89 23.44 -8.17 -31.75
C GLY A 89 24.27 -8.14 -30.47
N SER A 90 24.63 -6.93 -30.02
CA SER A 90 25.43 -6.76 -28.80
C SER A 90 24.65 -6.96 -27.50
N TYR A 91 23.32 -6.96 -27.56
CA TYR A 91 22.48 -7.26 -26.40
C TYR A 91 22.42 -8.75 -26.08
N LEU A 92 22.84 -9.64 -27.00
CA LEU A 92 22.59 -11.08 -26.90
C LEU A 92 21.09 -11.34 -26.75
N ASP A 93 20.67 -12.21 -25.84
CA ASP A 93 19.24 -12.38 -25.56
C ASP A 93 18.76 -11.28 -24.61
N VAL A 94 17.53 -10.84 -24.80
CA VAL A 94 16.83 -9.86 -23.95
C VAL A 94 15.54 -10.48 -23.45
N VAL A 95 15.27 -10.29 -22.15
CA VAL A 95 13.98 -10.58 -21.52
C VAL A 95 13.45 -9.28 -20.93
N VAL A 96 12.18 -8.98 -21.16
CA VAL A 96 11.47 -7.86 -20.51
C VAL A 96 10.31 -8.41 -19.70
N ILE A 97 10.22 -7.99 -18.43
CA ILE A 97 9.17 -8.39 -17.50
C ILE A 97 8.37 -7.14 -17.11
N ARG A 98 7.04 -7.21 -17.22
CA ARG A 98 6.13 -6.21 -16.67
C ARG A 98 5.80 -6.52 -15.23
N HIS A 99 5.78 -5.50 -14.39
CA HIS A 99 5.47 -5.54 -12.97
C HIS A 99 4.38 -4.54 -12.63
N GLU A 100 3.55 -4.86 -11.64
CA GLU A 100 2.62 -3.92 -11.03
C GLU A 100 3.14 -3.53 -9.65
N ASP A 101 3.87 -2.42 -9.57
CA ASP A 101 4.45 -1.92 -8.32
C ASP A 101 3.43 -1.07 -7.57
N PRO A 102 3.15 -1.33 -6.27
CA PRO A 102 2.14 -0.57 -5.52
C PRO A 102 2.45 0.92 -5.36
N LEU A 103 3.72 1.32 -5.43
CA LEU A 103 4.15 2.69 -5.17
C LEU A 103 4.19 3.53 -6.45
N VAL A 104 4.65 2.93 -7.55
CA VAL A 104 4.90 3.67 -8.81
C VAL A 104 4.03 3.21 -9.98
N GLY A 105 3.19 2.19 -9.79
CA GLY A 105 2.33 1.62 -10.82
C GLY A 105 3.07 0.65 -11.74
N THR A 106 2.66 0.60 -13.00
CA THR A 106 3.22 -0.34 -13.97
C THR A 106 4.65 0.06 -14.36
N VAL A 107 5.60 -0.86 -14.16
CA VAL A 107 7.00 -0.71 -14.54
C VAL A 107 7.50 -1.95 -15.26
N TYR A 108 8.58 -1.81 -16.03
CA TYR A 108 9.18 -2.88 -16.79
C TYR A 108 10.63 -3.08 -16.41
N SER A 109 11.04 -4.30 -16.12
CA SER A 109 12.45 -4.63 -15.98
C SER A 109 12.98 -5.27 -17.25
N MET A 110 14.13 -4.78 -17.73
CA MET A 110 14.80 -5.30 -18.93
C MET A 110 16.14 -5.93 -18.55
N TYR A 111 16.37 -7.16 -19.03
CA TYR A 111 17.56 -7.95 -18.76
C TYR A 111 18.30 -8.21 -20.08
N GLY A 112 19.46 -7.58 -20.26
CA GLY A 112 20.30 -7.72 -21.44
C GLY A 112 21.66 -8.35 -21.15
N HIS A 113 22.37 -8.76 -22.20
CA HIS A 113 23.66 -9.45 -22.16
C HIS A 113 23.58 -10.84 -21.54
N ILE A 114 22.44 -11.50 -21.71
CA ILE A 114 22.18 -12.83 -21.16
C ILE A 114 22.03 -13.87 -22.26
N SER A 115 22.20 -15.12 -21.87
CA SER A 115 21.57 -16.26 -22.53
C SER A 115 20.34 -16.60 -21.69
N ARG A 116 19.15 -16.42 -22.25
CA ARG A 116 17.91 -16.64 -21.49
C ARG A 116 17.62 -18.13 -21.30
N GLU A 117 16.83 -18.44 -20.27
CA GLU A 117 16.32 -19.79 -20.08
C GLU A 117 15.41 -20.19 -21.28
N PRO A 118 15.65 -21.35 -21.93
CA PRO A 118 14.95 -21.73 -23.15
C PRO A 118 13.46 -22.06 -22.92
N GLY A 119 13.06 -22.30 -21.66
CA GLY A 119 11.68 -22.59 -21.28
C GLY A 119 10.79 -21.36 -21.13
N LEU A 120 11.35 -20.15 -21.19
CA LEU A 120 10.58 -18.91 -21.06
C LEU A 120 9.77 -18.61 -22.33
N ALA A 121 8.59 -18.02 -22.13
CA ALA A 121 7.73 -17.53 -23.20
C ALA A 121 7.11 -16.19 -22.82
N GLU A 122 6.82 -15.36 -23.83
CA GLU A 122 5.97 -14.16 -23.64
C GLU A 122 4.56 -14.55 -23.17
N GLY A 123 3.98 -13.75 -22.28
CA GLY A 123 2.73 -14.01 -21.58
C GLY A 123 2.87 -14.96 -20.38
N GLN A 124 4.09 -15.41 -20.06
CA GLN A 124 4.34 -16.30 -18.93
C GLN A 124 4.44 -15.49 -17.62
N PRO A 125 3.73 -15.87 -16.54
CA PRO A 125 3.98 -15.32 -15.22
C PRO A 125 5.34 -15.79 -14.71
N VAL A 126 6.03 -14.91 -14.01
CA VAL A 126 7.37 -15.13 -13.47
C VAL A 126 7.36 -14.77 -12.00
N ASP A 127 7.87 -15.69 -11.19
CA ASP A 127 7.93 -15.50 -9.74
C ASP A 127 9.18 -14.70 -9.34
N TYR A 128 9.10 -13.99 -8.22
CA TYR A 128 10.22 -13.33 -7.55
C TYR A 128 11.41 -14.30 -7.42
N ARG A 129 12.59 -13.84 -7.85
CA ARG A 129 13.85 -14.62 -7.87
C ARG A 129 13.79 -15.89 -8.74
N GLN A 130 12.83 -16.05 -9.65
CA GLN A 130 12.85 -17.13 -10.62
C GLN A 130 14.05 -16.99 -11.56
N PRO A 131 14.83 -18.06 -11.84
CA PRO A 131 15.86 -18.04 -12.87
C PRO A 131 15.28 -17.71 -14.24
N ILE A 132 15.87 -16.70 -14.90
CA ILE A 132 15.46 -16.27 -16.24
C ILE A 132 16.59 -16.35 -17.28
N GLY A 133 17.82 -16.58 -16.84
CA GLY A 133 18.95 -16.77 -17.75
C GLY A 133 20.28 -16.78 -17.03
N PHE A 134 21.33 -16.55 -17.80
CA PHE A 134 22.70 -16.45 -17.33
C PHE A 134 23.40 -15.30 -18.02
N ILE A 135 24.30 -14.61 -17.32
CA ILE A 135 25.23 -13.65 -17.96
C ILE A 135 26.02 -14.40 -19.03
N ASP A 136 26.02 -13.89 -20.25
CA ASP A 136 26.65 -14.54 -21.39
C ASP A 136 27.83 -13.74 -21.95
N ASP A 137 28.59 -14.36 -22.86
CA ASP A 137 29.83 -13.84 -23.38
C ASP A 137 29.61 -12.71 -24.40
N VAL A 138 29.59 -11.48 -23.90
CA VAL A 138 29.54 -10.26 -24.71
C VAL A 138 30.88 -9.88 -25.35
N LEU A 139 31.99 -10.62 -25.17
CA LEU A 139 33.34 -10.21 -25.59
C LEU A 139 33.47 -9.84 -27.09
N ALA A 140 32.54 -10.27 -27.93
CA ALA A 140 32.45 -9.83 -29.32
C ALA A 140 32.11 -8.34 -29.49
N TYR A 141 31.53 -7.71 -28.45
CA TYR A 141 30.96 -6.37 -28.47
C TYR A 141 31.35 -5.52 -27.24
N PHE A 142 31.38 -6.10 -26.05
CA PHE A 142 31.62 -5.41 -24.77
C PHE A 142 32.43 -6.27 -23.79
N SER A 143 33.30 -5.64 -23.00
CA SER A 143 34.07 -6.27 -21.92
C SER A 143 34.10 -5.30 -20.73
N PRO A 144 33.81 -5.73 -19.50
CA PRO A 144 33.64 -7.12 -19.02
C PRO A 144 32.28 -7.76 -19.38
N CYS A 145 32.14 -9.07 -19.16
CA CYS A 145 30.82 -9.71 -19.16
C CYS A 145 30.04 -9.25 -17.93
N HIS A 146 28.82 -8.81 -18.14
CA HIS A 146 27.99 -8.18 -17.13
C HIS A 146 26.52 -8.44 -17.45
N LEU A 147 25.66 -8.32 -16.46
CA LEU A 147 24.24 -8.12 -16.69
C LEU A 147 24.02 -6.63 -16.95
N HIS A 148 23.31 -6.29 -18.02
CA HIS A 148 22.70 -4.96 -18.18
C HIS A 148 21.25 -5.03 -17.74
N PHE A 149 20.86 -4.19 -16.77
CA PHE A 149 19.55 -4.22 -16.14
C PHE A 149 18.92 -2.83 -16.13
N GLU A 150 17.70 -2.70 -16.62
CA GLU A 150 16.94 -1.44 -16.60
C GLU A 150 15.62 -1.62 -15.85
N ILE A 151 15.12 -0.54 -15.25
CA ILE A 151 13.73 -0.42 -14.76
C ILE A 151 13.10 0.79 -15.45
N LEU A 152 12.01 0.58 -16.17
CA LEU A 152 11.39 1.50 -17.11
C LEU A 152 9.98 1.86 -16.67
N SER A 153 9.56 3.10 -16.92
CA SER A 153 8.13 3.42 -16.94
C SER A 153 7.42 2.77 -18.14
N GLU A 154 6.10 2.69 -18.06
CA GLU A 154 5.25 2.29 -19.20
C GLU A 154 5.54 3.13 -20.45
N GLU A 155 5.66 4.46 -20.32
CA GLU A 155 5.96 5.32 -21.45
C GLU A 155 7.32 4.99 -22.09
N ALA A 156 8.34 4.68 -21.30
CA ALA A 156 9.65 4.32 -21.79
C ALA A 156 9.65 2.99 -22.54
N TYR A 157 8.96 1.99 -22.00
CA TYR A 157 8.77 0.72 -22.70
C TYR A 157 8.01 0.90 -24.02
N GLN A 158 6.91 1.65 -24.02
CA GLN A 158 6.05 1.78 -25.21
C GLN A 158 6.63 2.69 -26.29
N GLN A 159 7.46 3.68 -25.93
CA GLN A 159 7.86 4.74 -26.86
C GLN A 159 9.37 4.88 -27.07
N GLY A 160 10.20 4.20 -26.27
CA GLY A 160 11.65 4.18 -26.43
C GLY A 160 12.33 5.40 -25.78
N PRO A 161 13.57 5.76 -26.15
CA PRO A 161 14.26 5.37 -27.38
C PRO A 161 14.50 3.87 -27.48
N PHE A 162 14.45 3.36 -28.71
CA PHE A 162 14.73 1.95 -29.00
C PHE A 162 16.09 1.78 -29.67
N CYS A 163 16.70 0.62 -29.47
CA CYS A 163 17.93 0.25 -30.15
C CYS A 163 17.78 0.31 -31.69
N SER A 164 18.91 0.47 -32.38
CA SER A 164 18.94 0.65 -33.84
C SER A 164 18.28 -0.53 -34.56
N GLY A 165 17.10 -0.28 -35.16
CA GLY A 165 16.33 -1.27 -35.91
C GLY A 165 15.29 -2.03 -35.08
N CYS A 166 15.25 -1.84 -33.76
CA CYS A 166 14.37 -2.56 -32.84
C CYS A 166 12.91 -2.20 -33.08
N ALA A 167 12.57 -0.91 -33.13
CA ALA A 167 11.23 -0.45 -33.49
C ALA A 167 10.73 -0.99 -34.85
N ALA A 168 11.62 -1.07 -35.85
CA ALA A 168 11.28 -1.59 -37.17
C ALA A 168 11.06 -3.12 -37.18
N ALA A 169 11.70 -3.84 -36.25
CA ALA A 169 11.50 -5.25 -36.01
C ALA A 169 10.31 -5.54 -35.07
N GLY A 170 9.72 -4.50 -34.47
CA GLY A 170 8.63 -4.60 -33.50
C GLY A 170 9.10 -4.89 -32.07
N PHE A 171 10.37 -4.63 -31.76
CA PHE A 171 10.96 -4.82 -30.43
C PHE A 171 11.03 -3.51 -29.65
N HIS A 172 10.72 -3.55 -28.37
CA HIS A 172 10.69 -2.44 -27.41
C HIS A 172 11.94 -2.42 -26.53
N VAL A 173 13.09 -2.72 -27.14
CA VAL A 173 14.38 -2.82 -26.42
C VAL A 173 15.09 -1.47 -26.46
N SER A 174 15.45 -0.97 -25.28
CA SER A 174 16.25 0.25 -25.09
C SER A 174 17.65 0.12 -25.72
N PRO A 175 18.26 1.22 -26.19
CA PRO A 175 19.66 1.25 -26.61
C PRO A 175 20.67 1.20 -25.46
N GLY A 176 20.22 1.25 -24.20
CA GLY A 176 21.08 1.27 -23.00
C GLY A 176 21.62 2.65 -22.64
N TYR A 177 21.45 3.63 -23.53
CA TYR A 177 21.98 4.98 -23.43
C TYR A 177 21.04 5.99 -24.05
N ASP A 178 21.07 7.24 -23.59
CA ASP A 178 20.23 8.34 -24.10
C ASP A 178 20.54 8.78 -25.55
N GLN A 179 21.53 8.17 -26.21
CA GLN A 179 21.97 8.49 -27.58
C GLN A 179 22.35 9.97 -27.76
N GLN A 180 22.90 10.60 -26.71
CA GLN A 180 23.24 12.03 -26.67
C GLN A 180 22.04 12.98 -26.73
N ALA A 181 20.81 12.50 -26.52
CA ALA A 181 19.63 13.35 -26.39
C ALA A 181 19.73 14.25 -25.13
N GLY A 182 20.46 13.80 -24.11
CA GLY A 182 20.46 14.40 -22.79
C GLY A 182 19.35 13.82 -21.92
N VAL A 183 19.52 13.95 -20.61
CA VAL A 183 18.55 13.50 -19.61
C VAL A 183 18.25 14.61 -18.60
N VAL A 184 17.09 14.53 -17.99
CA VAL A 184 16.73 15.28 -16.78
C VAL A 184 16.51 14.31 -15.64
N ALA A 185 17.00 14.65 -14.46
CA ALA A 185 16.79 13.85 -13.25
C ALA A 185 15.53 14.32 -12.52
N GLY A 186 14.83 13.38 -11.89
CA GLY A 186 13.68 13.67 -11.05
C GLY A 186 13.45 12.59 -10.00
N SER A 187 12.37 12.77 -9.26
CA SER A 187 11.83 11.77 -8.33
C SER A 187 10.32 11.78 -8.41
N ASP A 188 9.71 10.65 -8.09
CA ASP A 188 8.27 10.56 -7.88
C ASP A 188 7.89 10.86 -6.41
N PRO A 189 6.59 10.85 -6.07
CA PRO A 189 6.15 11.05 -4.68
C PRO A 189 6.57 9.94 -3.72
N SER A 190 6.84 8.70 -4.18
CA SER A 190 7.39 7.64 -3.34
C SER A 190 8.87 7.85 -3.01
N GLY A 191 9.53 8.80 -3.70
CA GLY A 191 10.92 9.15 -3.50
C GLY A 191 11.87 8.34 -4.38
N ASP A 192 11.34 7.51 -5.29
CA ASP A 192 12.15 6.80 -6.27
C ASP A 192 12.71 7.80 -7.27
N THR A 193 14.01 7.66 -7.53
CA THR A 193 14.75 8.58 -8.42
C THR A 193 14.81 8.01 -9.82
N TRP A 194 14.74 8.88 -10.82
CA TRP A 194 14.74 8.50 -12.23
C TRP A 194 15.47 9.51 -13.13
N LEU A 195 15.82 9.05 -14.32
CA LEU A 195 16.26 9.86 -15.46
C LEU A 195 15.20 9.83 -16.57
N GLU A 196 14.86 10.99 -17.11
CA GLU A 196 13.96 11.12 -18.27
C GLU A 196 14.75 11.64 -19.46
N VAL A 197 14.62 10.97 -20.60
CA VAL A 197 15.31 11.34 -21.83
C VAL A 197 14.68 12.61 -22.41
N VAL A 198 15.51 13.56 -22.87
CA VAL A 198 15.02 14.82 -23.45
C VAL A 198 14.60 14.62 -24.91
N ASP A 199 13.42 14.03 -25.11
CA ASP A 199 12.89 13.66 -26.42
C ASP A 199 11.45 14.13 -26.70
N ALA A 200 10.89 14.93 -25.78
CA ALA A 200 9.52 15.43 -25.79
C ALA A 200 8.42 14.37 -25.57
N ILE A 201 8.78 13.20 -25.03
CA ILE A 201 7.86 12.18 -24.57
C ILE A 201 7.76 12.30 -23.05
N GLY A 202 6.66 12.87 -22.56
CA GLY A 202 6.47 13.04 -21.12
C GLY A 202 6.33 11.71 -20.41
N GLY A 203 7.04 11.55 -19.29
CA GLY A 203 6.99 10.32 -18.47
C GLY A 203 7.93 9.22 -18.94
N ASN A 204 8.77 9.50 -19.95
CA ASN A 204 9.71 8.56 -20.52
C ASN A 204 10.94 8.33 -19.61
N ARG A 205 10.78 7.49 -18.59
CA ARG A 205 11.66 7.43 -17.40
C ARG A 205 12.37 6.09 -17.24
N TRP A 206 13.64 6.17 -16.83
CA TRP A 206 14.48 5.08 -16.34
C TRP A 206 14.76 5.29 -14.86
N TYR A 207 14.30 4.35 -14.03
CA TYR A 207 14.53 4.40 -12.58
C TYR A 207 15.96 3.99 -12.24
N HIS A 208 16.55 4.62 -11.22
CA HIS A 208 17.83 4.19 -10.68
C HIS A 208 17.67 2.83 -10.01
N THR A 209 18.32 1.80 -10.58
CA THR A 209 18.06 0.39 -10.25
C THR A 209 18.33 0.03 -8.78
N ASP A 210 19.50 0.38 -8.25
CA ASP A 210 19.87 0.05 -6.86
C ASP A 210 18.92 0.75 -5.85
N PRO A 211 18.72 2.08 -5.89
CA PRO A 211 17.75 2.74 -5.00
C PRO A 211 16.33 2.18 -5.10
N PHE A 212 15.87 1.86 -6.31
CA PHE A 212 14.52 1.32 -6.53
C PHE A 212 14.34 -0.05 -5.85
N ILE A 213 15.33 -0.94 -6.00
CA ILE A 213 15.34 -2.26 -5.37
C ILE A 213 15.48 -2.12 -3.85
N GLU A 214 16.41 -1.28 -3.38
CA GLU A 214 16.70 -1.09 -1.95
C GLU A 214 15.49 -0.58 -1.17
N ALA A 215 14.65 0.26 -1.79
CA ALA A 215 13.40 0.72 -1.20
C ALA A 215 12.35 -0.39 -0.98
N ARG A 216 12.55 -1.56 -1.61
CA ARG A 216 11.58 -2.67 -1.72
C ARG A 216 12.10 -4.02 -1.24
N LEU A 217 13.28 -4.07 -0.60
CA LEU A 217 13.92 -5.34 -0.16
C LEU A 217 13.10 -6.09 0.90
N ASP A 218 12.50 -5.34 1.83
CA ASP A 218 11.74 -5.88 2.97
C ASP A 218 10.22 -5.71 2.81
N GLN A 219 9.76 -5.28 1.63
CA GLN A 219 8.33 -5.14 1.36
C GLN A 219 7.74 -6.50 1.02
N SER A 220 6.67 -6.90 1.68
CA SER A 220 5.81 -8.02 1.28
C SER A 220 4.50 -7.47 0.72
N CYS A 221 3.88 -8.20 -0.22
CA CYS A 221 2.44 -8.04 -0.43
C CYS A 221 1.81 -8.86 0.69
N GLY A 222 1.34 -8.19 1.75
CA GLY A 222 0.86 -8.86 2.94
C GLY A 222 -0.08 -10.04 2.66
N ARG A 223 0.01 -11.07 3.51
CA ARG A 223 -0.86 -12.24 3.39
C ARG A 223 -1.76 -12.40 4.61
N CYS A 224 -3.02 -12.01 4.40
CA CYS A 224 -3.99 -12.09 5.48
C CYS A 224 -4.12 -13.48 6.14
N GLY A 225 -4.12 -13.46 7.47
CA GLY A 225 -4.06 -14.57 8.39
C GLY A 225 -2.64 -15.03 8.78
N ASP A 226 -1.58 -14.27 8.48
CA ASP A 226 -0.20 -14.61 8.86
C ASP A 226 0.25 -13.98 10.19
N GLY A 227 -0.56 -13.09 10.74
CA GLY A 227 -0.36 -12.43 12.03
C GLY A 227 0.47 -11.15 11.97
N THR A 228 0.76 -10.63 10.78
CA THR A 228 1.46 -9.36 10.56
C THR A 228 0.65 -8.46 9.62
N CYS A 229 0.43 -7.20 10.01
CA CYS A 229 -0.22 -6.21 9.14
C CYS A 229 0.83 -5.61 8.20
N ASP A 230 0.93 -6.19 7.02
CA ASP A 230 1.97 -5.90 6.04
C ASP A 230 1.55 -4.79 5.06
N ALA A 231 2.48 -4.31 4.25
CA ALA A 231 2.19 -3.28 3.25
C ALA A 231 1.16 -3.80 2.22
N GLY A 232 0.11 -3.02 2.00
CA GLY A 232 -1.02 -3.41 1.15
C GLY A 232 -2.14 -4.15 1.88
N GLU A 233 -2.01 -4.37 3.18
CA GLU A 233 -3.11 -4.80 4.04
C GLU A 233 -3.62 -3.65 4.89
N ASP A 234 -4.93 -3.65 5.11
CA ASP A 234 -5.58 -2.79 6.10
C ASP A 234 -6.64 -3.59 6.87
N TYR A 235 -7.32 -2.93 7.80
CA TYR A 235 -8.37 -3.58 8.59
C TYR A 235 -9.57 -4.06 7.76
N ASP A 236 -9.82 -3.44 6.60
CA ASP A 236 -10.99 -3.72 5.79
C ASP A 236 -10.78 -5.00 4.97
N ASP A 237 -9.60 -5.16 4.37
CA ASP A 237 -9.23 -6.33 3.59
C ASP A 237 -8.58 -7.44 4.44
N CYS A 238 -7.91 -7.08 5.54
CA CYS A 238 -7.31 -8.02 6.47
C CYS A 238 -7.54 -7.70 7.97
N PRO A 239 -8.78 -7.84 8.47
CA PRO A 239 -9.08 -7.64 9.89
C PRO A 239 -8.43 -8.67 10.83
N ALA A 240 -7.89 -9.77 10.28
CA ALA A 240 -7.24 -10.81 11.06
C ALA A 240 -5.86 -10.36 11.59
N ASP A 241 -5.13 -9.57 10.79
CA ASP A 241 -3.74 -9.20 11.07
C ASP A 241 -3.58 -7.70 11.29
N CYS A 242 -4.38 -6.88 10.61
CA CYS A 242 -4.43 -5.45 10.80
C CYS A 242 -5.51 -5.09 11.82
N PRO A 243 -5.19 -4.45 12.95
CA PRO A 243 -6.21 -3.86 13.81
C PRO A 243 -6.74 -2.54 13.22
N PRO A 244 -8.00 -2.14 13.53
CA PRO A 244 -8.48 -0.82 13.13
C PRO A 244 -7.70 0.27 13.87
N CYS A 245 -7.62 1.46 13.28
CA CYS A 245 -7.02 2.65 13.90
C CYS A 245 -7.61 2.93 15.30
N THR A 246 -8.92 2.70 15.47
CA THR A 246 -9.65 2.67 16.74
C THR A 246 -10.95 1.90 16.53
N LEU A 247 -11.31 1.06 17.49
CA LEU A 247 -12.60 0.36 17.49
C LEU A 247 -13.64 1.18 18.28
N ILE A 248 -14.72 1.60 17.62
CA ILE A 248 -15.82 2.35 18.21
C ILE A 248 -16.69 1.41 19.07
N PRO A 249 -16.86 1.68 20.38
CA PRO A 249 -17.68 0.85 21.26
C PRO A 249 -19.17 0.81 20.85
N PRO A 250 -19.95 -0.17 21.38
CA PRO A 250 -21.38 -0.29 21.09
C PRO A 250 -22.19 1.00 21.37
N GLU A 251 -21.86 1.73 22.43
CA GLU A 251 -22.51 3.00 22.80
C GLU A 251 -22.17 4.18 21.86
N GLY A 252 -21.14 4.03 21.03
CA GLY A 252 -20.54 5.09 20.23
C GLY A 252 -19.29 5.69 20.90
N GLY A 253 -18.86 6.84 20.42
CA GLY A 253 -17.62 7.47 20.87
C GLY A 253 -17.33 8.75 20.10
N THR A 254 -16.16 9.33 20.36
CA THR A 254 -15.61 10.47 19.62
C THR A 254 -14.32 10.07 18.91
N LEU A 255 -14.14 10.57 17.70
CA LEU A 255 -12.88 10.57 16.95
C LEU A 255 -12.49 12.03 16.74
N ASP A 256 -11.19 12.29 16.66
CA ASP A 256 -10.61 13.64 16.64
C ASP A 256 -9.67 13.79 15.43
N ASP A 257 -9.39 15.02 15.00
CA ASP A 257 -8.47 15.33 13.90
C ASP A 257 -7.01 15.01 14.26
N ALA A 258 -6.63 15.04 15.54
CA ALA A 258 -5.33 14.57 15.98
C ALA A 258 -5.30 13.03 16.22
N GLY A 259 -6.44 12.36 16.02
CA GLY A 259 -6.62 10.94 16.29
C GLY A 259 -6.04 10.03 15.20
N PRO A 260 -5.76 8.75 15.53
CA PRO A 260 -5.15 7.80 14.59
C PRO A 260 -6.06 7.41 13.42
N CYS A 261 -7.35 7.77 13.47
CA CYS A 261 -8.33 7.45 12.44
C CYS A 261 -8.57 8.60 11.46
N PHE A 262 -7.93 9.74 11.63
CA PHE A 262 -8.06 10.88 10.72
C PHE A 262 -6.90 10.90 9.72
N LEU A 263 -7.25 11.12 8.45
CA LEU A 263 -6.31 11.36 7.35
C LEU A 263 -6.61 12.72 6.72
N ALA A 264 -5.62 13.60 6.74
CA ALA A 264 -5.59 14.79 5.90
C ALA A 264 -4.92 14.44 4.55
N GLY A 265 -5.69 14.48 3.46
CA GLY A 265 -5.23 14.23 2.10
C GLY A 265 -5.25 15.49 1.25
N GLY A 266 -4.58 15.43 0.10
CA GLY A 266 -4.37 16.58 -0.77
C GLY A 266 -2.94 17.14 -0.68
N SER A 267 -2.79 18.43 -0.96
CA SER A 267 -1.49 19.10 -0.95
C SER A 267 -1.16 19.62 0.45
N PRO A 268 -0.07 19.15 1.10
CA PRO A 268 0.29 19.60 2.44
C PRO A 268 0.53 21.11 2.58
N GLU A 269 0.74 21.84 1.48
CA GLU A 269 0.94 23.30 1.48
C GLU A 269 -0.32 24.09 1.84
N TYR A 270 -1.51 23.50 1.64
CA TYR A 270 -2.79 24.16 1.86
C TYR A 270 -3.50 23.69 3.14
N TRP A 271 -2.88 22.75 3.87
CA TRP A 271 -3.33 22.36 5.20
C TRP A 271 -2.80 23.31 6.27
N TYR A 272 -3.72 23.84 7.05
CA TYR A 272 -3.41 24.63 8.24
C TYR A 272 -3.92 23.90 9.48
N VAL A 273 -3.20 24.09 10.59
CA VAL A 273 -3.56 23.54 11.90
C VAL A 273 -3.63 24.70 12.88
N GLU A 274 -4.71 24.77 13.65
CA GLU A 274 -4.82 25.64 14.81
C GLU A 274 -4.70 24.81 16.09
N GLU A 275 -3.77 25.19 16.97
CA GLU A 275 -3.56 24.53 18.26
C GLU A 275 -4.14 25.36 19.42
N GLY A 276 -4.65 24.70 20.45
CA GLY A 276 -5.20 25.33 21.66
C GLY A 276 -6.67 25.76 21.56
N SER A 277 -7.35 25.40 20.47
CA SER A 277 -8.79 25.53 20.25
C SER A 277 -9.29 24.36 19.40
N GLY A 278 -10.60 24.18 19.24
CA GLY A 278 -11.17 22.97 18.62
C GLY A 278 -11.57 21.91 19.64
N HIS A 279 -12.15 20.81 19.17
CA HIS A 279 -12.33 19.63 20.00
C HIS A 279 -10.96 19.03 20.33
N GLU A 280 -10.82 18.52 21.55
CA GLU A 280 -9.57 17.97 22.12
C GLU A 280 -8.27 18.82 21.98
N GLY A 281 -8.36 20.06 21.51
CA GLY A 281 -7.29 21.06 21.53
C GLY A 281 -6.65 21.37 20.19
N SER A 282 -7.13 20.83 19.06
CA SER A 282 -6.74 21.28 17.72
C SER A 282 -7.91 21.25 16.73
N TYR A 283 -7.69 21.86 15.57
CA TYR A 283 -8.43 21.51 14.35
C TYR A 283 -7.57 21.76 13.13
N HIS A 284 -7.83 21.00 12.07
CA HIS A 284 -7.31 21.25 10.74
C HIS A 284 -8.28 22.11 9.93
N TRP A 285 -7.77 22.93 9.02
CA TRP A 285 -8.59 23.69 8.09
C TRP A 285 -7.87 23.98 6.77
N THR A 286 -8.67 24.22 5.72
CA THR A 286 -8.21 24.72 4.41
C THR A 286 -9.19 25.79 3.90
N HIS A 287 -8.93 26.34 2.72
CA HIS A 287 -9.84 27.22 2.01
C HIS A 287 -10.67 26.44 0.99
N THR A 288 -11.96 26.75 0.89
CA THR A 288 -12.82 26.09 -0.09
C THR A 288 -12.44 26.46 -1.51
N THR A 289 -12.86 25.63 -2.46
CA THR A 289 -12.69 25.87 -3.89
C THR A 289 -13.99 25.63 -4.68
N ASP A 290 -14.15 26.35 -5.79
CA ASP A 290 -15.19 26.12 -6.79
C ASP A 290 -14.67 25.30 -7.99
N ALA A 291 -13.44 24.77 -7.88
CA ALA A 291 -12.88 23.86 -8.85
C ALA A 291 -13.69 22.55 -8.93
N PRO A 292 -13.75 21.91 -10.11
CA PRO A 292 -14.47 20.64 -10.28
C PRO A 292 -13.74 19.46 -9.61
N ASN A 293 -12.45 19.61 -9.32
CA ASN A 293 -11.63 18.59 -8.65
C ASN A 293 -11.44 19.00 -7.19
N VAL A 294 -11.35 18.00 -6.32
CA VAL A 294 -10.97 18.18 -4.91
C VAL A 294 -9.49 18.53 -4.84
N ASP A 295 -9.13 19.55 -4.08
CA ASP A 295 -7.72 19.91 -3.83
C ASP A 295 -7.24 19.26 -2.52
N ASP A 296 -7.95 19.49 -1.42
CA ASP A 296 -7.72 18.89 -0.10
C ASP A 296 -8.98 18.22 0.48
N TYR A 297 -8.77 17.23 1.33
CA TYR A 297 -9.87 16.48 1.96
C TYR A 297 -9.47 15.82 3.29
N GLY A 298 -10.46 15.64 4.16
CA GLY A 298 -10.31 14.90 5.41
C GLY A 298 -11.11 13.60 5.37
N VAL A 299 -10.55 12.51 5.87
CA VAL A 299 -11.26 11.22 6.03
C VAL A 299 -11.12 10.73 7.46
N TRP A 300 -12.24 10.38 8.09
CA TRP A 300 -12.28 9.56 9.30
C TRP A 300 -12.66 8.13 8.92
N THR A 301 -11.77 7.17 9.16
CA THR A 301 -12.08 5.74 9.02
C THR A 301 -12.84 5.26 10.24
N LEU A 302 -13.96 4.57 10.02
CA LEU A 302 -14.87 4.14 11.08
C LEU A 302 -14.89 2.60 11.16
N ALA A 303 -14.60 2.08 12.35
CA ALA A 303 -14.70 0.65 12.64
C ALA A 303 -15.50 0.41 13.92
N PHE A 304 -16.58 -0.36 13.86
CA PHE A 304 -17.50 -0.54 15.00
C PHE A 304 -17.38 -1.92 15.63
N ALA A 305 -17.42 -1.97 16.96
CA ALA A 305 -17.49 -3.22 17.70
C ALA A 305 -18.77 -4.01 17.39
N GLU A 306 -19.89 -3.29 17.16
CA GLU A 306 -21.21 -3.89 16.90
C GLU A 306 -21.99 -3.09 15.85
N ALA A 307 -22.69 -3.81 14.96
CA ALA A 307 -23.57 -3.20 13.97
C ALA A 307 -24.79 -2.50 14.58
N GLY A 308 -25.25 -1.42 13.96
CA GLY A 308 -26.60 -0.86 14.01
C GLY A 308 -26.68 0.67 13.98
N MET A 309 -27.69 1.27 14.61
CA MET A 309 -28.06 2.67 14.34
C MET A 309 -27.31 3.69 15.20
N TYR A 310 -26.58 4.59 14.55
CA TYR A 310 -25.87 5.70 15.20
C TYR A 310 -26.31 7.05 14.65
N ARG A 311 -26.44 8.04 15.53
CA ARG A 311 -26.42 9.45 15.14
C ARG A 311 -24.98 9.87 14.94
N LEU A 312 -24.70 10.46 13.78
CA LEU A 312 -23.40 11.00 13.40
C LEU A 312 -23.43 12.53 13.49
N GLU A 313 -22.48 13.07 14.24
CA GLU A 313 -22.30 14.51 14.46
C GLU A 313 -20.86 14.89 14.18
N VAL A 314 -20.64 16.11 13.71
CA VAL A 314 -19.31 16.70 13.46
C VAL A 314 -19.16 17.99 14.24
N TYR A 315 -17.93 18.35 14.59
CA TYR A 315 -17.61 19.57 15.29
C TYR A 315 -16.87 20.54 14.37
N ALA A 316 -17.15 21.83 14.55
CA ALA A 316 -16.31 22.91 14.06
C ALA A 316 -16.21 23.96 15.16
N GLU A 317 -15.00 24.41 15.50
CA GLU A 317 -14.82 25.44 16.51
C GLU A 317 -15.66 26.70 16.18
N PRO A 318 -16.48 27.23 17.10
CA PRO A 318 -17.30 28.39 16.80
C PRO A 318 -16.49 29.60 16.28
N GLY A 319 -16.74 29.97 15.03
CA GLY A 319 -16.06 31.07 14.34
C GLY A 319 -14.76 30.70 13.59
N SER A 320 -14.40 29.42 13.53
CA SER A 320 -13.26 28.94 12.73
C SER A 320 -13.61 28.58 11.29
N ALA A 321 -14.85 28.14 11.03
CA ALA A 321 -15.37 27.86 9.69
C ALA A 321 -16.28 28.97 9.17
N ASP A 322 -16.24 29.20 7.86
CA ASP A 322 -17.07 30.19 7.16
C ASP A 322 -18.02 29.52 6.14
N THR A 323 -17.73 28.28 5.71
CA THR A 323 -18.52 27.56 4.71
C THR A 323 -19.95 27.28 5.17
N GLN A 324 -20.90 27.50 4.27
CA GLN A 324 -22.31 27.14 4.44
C GLN A 324 -22.71 25.90 3.64
N GLN A 325 -21.75 25.29 2.93
CA GLN A 325 -21.98 24.27 1.92
C GLN A 325 -21.03 23.07 2.09
N ALA A 326 -20.62 22.78 3.33
CA ALA A 326 -19.76 21.64 3.64
C ALA A 326 -20.49 20.33 3.29
N ARG A 327 -20.07 19.70 2.19
CA ARG A 327 -20.58 18.41 1.73
C ARG A 327 -19.73 17.29 2.30
N TYR A 328 -20.36 16.47 3.11
CA TYR A 328 -19.75 15.23 3.59
C TYR A 328 -20.18 14.07 2.71
N GLU A 329 -19.35 13.04 2.64
CA GLU A 329 -19.70 11.70 2.15
C GLU A 329 -19.64 10.73 3.33
N VAL A 330 -20.76 10.05 3.59
CA VAL A 330 -20.91 9.07 4.67
C VAL A 330 -21.06 7.69 4.05
N VAL A 331 -20.06 6.84 4.22
CA VAL A 331 -20.10 5.44 3.79
C VAL A 331 -20.55 4.58 4.97
N HIS A 332 -21.70 3.91 4.85
CA HIS A 332 -22.29 3.12 5.93
C HIS A 332 -23.18 1.98 5.40
N GLY A 333 -23.11 0.79 6.01
CA GLY A 333 -24.07 -0.30 5.71
C GLY A 333 -24.19 -0.71 4.23
N GLY A 334 -23.12 -0.54 3.43
CA GLY A 334 -23.14 -0.73 1.98
C GLY A 334 -23.82 0.38 1.16
N ALA A 335 -24.08 1.53 1.77
CA ALA A 335 -24.67 2.72 1.16
C ALA A 335 -23.74 3.93 1.32
N VAL A 336 -24.01 4.97 0.53
CA VAL A 336 -23.33 6.26 0.56
C VAL A 336 -24.40 7.36 0.62
N ASP A 337 -24.28 8.24 1.60
CA ASP A 337 -25.12 9.43 1.76
C ASP A 337 -24.25 10.70 1.77
N GLU A 338 -24.73 11.78 1.15
CA GLU A 338 -23.97 13.04 1.04
C GLU A 338 -24.65 14.24 1.73
N PRO A 339 -24.67 14.32 3.07
CA PRO A 339 -25.27 15.45 3.76
C PRO A 339 -24.45 16.73 3.54
N VAL A 340 -25.17 17.84 3.34
CA VAL A 340 -24.57 19.18 3.25
C VAL A 340 -25.00 19.97 4.49
N ILE A 341 -24.04 20.52 5.22
CA ILE A 341 -24.28 21.33 6.42
C ILE A 341 -23.61 22.69 6.36
N ASP A 342 -24.08 23.59 7.22
CA ASP A 342 -23.53 24.93 7.42
C ASP A 342 -22.57 24.91 8.61
N GLN A 343 -21.25 24.87 8.36
CA GLN A 343 -20.24 24.88 9.42
C GLN A 343 -20.09 26.26 10.08
N SER A 344 -20.54 27.34 9.44
CA SER A 344 -20.46 28.69 10.02
C SER A 344 -21.26 28.84 11.33
N LEU A 345 -22.17 27.89 11.61
CA LEU A 345 -22.90 27.80 12.87
C LEU A 345 -22.00 27.40 14.05
N GLY A 346 -20.97 26.59 13.80
CA GLY A 346 -20.06 26.04 14.80
C GLY A 346 -20.71 25.07 15.81
N GLY A 347 -19.86 24.47 16.64
CA GLY A 347 -20.24 23.46 17.62
C GLY A 347 -20.56 22.09 16.99
N TRP A 348 -21.25 21.24 17.75
CA TRP A 348 -21.68 19.93 17.27
C TRP A 348 -22.90 20.03 16.35
N MET A 349 -22.77 19.53 15.13
CA MET A 349 -23.78 19.56 14.08
C MET A 349 -24.12 18.14 13.65
N VAL A 350 -25.42 17.83 13.53
CA VAL A 350 -25.90 16.51 13.13
C VAL A 350 -25.80 16.37 11.61
N LEU A 351 -25.08 15.37 11.13
CA LEU A 351 -25.09 14.98 9.71
C LEU A 351 -26.30 14.11 9.39
N GLY A 352 -26.60 13.15 10.27
CA GLY A 352 -27.72 12.23 10.09
C GLY A 352 -27.73 11.08 11.09
N GLU A 353 -28.59 10.12 10.82
CA GLU A 353 -28.71 8.86 11.56
C GLU A 353 -28.54 7.71 10.57
N TYR A 354 -27.56 6.86 10.78
CA TYR A 354 -27.11 5.87 9.80
C TYR A 354 -26.99 4.48 10.42
N ALA A 355 -27.24 3.47 9.60
CA ALA A 355 -26.97 2.08 9.95
C ALA A 355 -25.52 1.76 9.59
N PHE A 356 -24.70 1.47 10.59
CA PHE A 356 -23.34 0.98 10.40
C PHE A 356 -23.31 -0.53 10.67
N ASP A 357 -22.59 -1.27 9.84
CA ASP A 357 -22.18 -2.65 10.13
C ASP A 357 -21.09 -2.69 11.21
N GLY A 358 -20.89 -3.86 11.84
CA GLY A 358 -19.74 -4.09 12.71
C GLY A 358 -18.50 -4.41 11.88
N GLY A 359 -17.31 -4.07 12.37
CA GLY A 359 -16.08 -4.05 11.59
C GLY A 359 -15.87 -2.70 10.89
N GLY A 360 -15.00 -2.67 9.88
CA GLY A 360 -14.59 -1.49 9.13
C GLY A 360 -15.38 -1.29 7.83
N GLY A 361 -14.72 -0.75 6.80
CA GLY A 361 -15.29 -0.51 5.46
C GLY A 361 -16.23 0.70 5.41
N GLN A 362 -16.11 1.59 6.40
CA GLN A 362 -17.00 2.72 6.62
C GLN A 362 -16.17 3.96 6.88
N SER A 363 -16.68 5.11 6.44
CA SER A 363 -15.93 6.34 6.52
C SER A 363 -16.83 7.56 6.55
N LEU A 364 -16.25 8.65 7.05
CA LEU A 364 -16.75 10.00 6.85
C LEU A 364 -15.68 10.78 6.09
N ARG A 365 -16.03 11.33 4.94
CA ARG A 365 -15.15 12.18 4.14
C ARG A 365 -15.72 13.59 4.03
N LEU A 366 -14.85 14.59 4.07
CA LEU A 366 -15.17 15.99 3.80
C LEU A 366 -14.19 16.52 2.76
N ASP A 367 -14.73 17.11 1.69
CA ASP A 367 -13.94 17.70 0.60
C ASP A 367 -14.01 19.23 0.65
N ASP A 368 -12.95 19.90 0.22
CA ASP A 368 -12.85 21.36 0.18
C ASP A 368 -13.57 22.01 -1.02
N ASN A 369 -13.97 21.22 -2.03
CA ASN A 369 -14.63 21.69 -3.24
C ASN A 369 -16.14 21.95 -3.04
N THR A 370 -16.48 22.76 -2.03
CA THR A 370 -17.86 23.09 -1.64
C THR A 370 -18.62 23.90 -2.70
N GLY A 371 -17.93 24.37 -3.75
CA GLY A 371 -18.49 25.28 -4.76
C GLY A 371 -18.37 26.75 -4.38
N GLU A 372 -17.77 27.07 -3.23
CA GLU A 372 -17.44 28.43 -2.81
C GLU A 372 -16.05 28.82 -3.35
N PRO A 373 -15.92 29.94 -4.11
CA PRO A 373 -14.68 30.27 -4.82
C PRO A 373 -13.49 30.48 -3.88
N TYR A 374 -12.32 29.96 -4.26
CA TYR A 374 -11.08 30.15 -3.52
C TYR A 374 -10.74 31.63 -3.28
N ALA A 375 -11.12 32.51 -4.22
CA ALA A 375 -10.89 33.95 -4.11
C ALA A 375 -11.61 34.61 -2.91
N ASP A 376 -12.65 33.97 -2.38
CA ASP A 376 -13.40 34.44 -1.21
C ASP A 376 -12.75 34.02 0.11
N MET A 377 -11.74 33.12 0.06
CA MET A 377 -10.99 32.64 1.22
C MET A 377 -11.88 32.08 2.33
N VAL A 378 -13.00 31.45 1.95
CA VAL A 378 -13.92 30.79 2.87
C VAL A 378 -13.20 29.62 3.53
N ARG A 379 -13.28 29.51 4.85
CA ARG A 379 -12.64 28.41 5.61
C ARG A 379 -13.60 27.24 5.80
N ILE A 380 -13.05 26.04 5.69
CA ILE A 380 -13.68 24.76 6.02
C ILE A 380 -12.82 24.03 7.06
N VAL A 381 -13.46 23.43 8.05
CA VAL A 381 -12.81 22.88 9.26
C VAL A 381 -13.03 21.38 9.38
N PHE A 382 -11.98 20.71 9.87
CA PHE A 382 -11.88 19.28 10.15
C PHE A 382 -11.42 19.13 11.60
N ASP A 383 -12.24 18.52 12.44
CA ASP A 383 -12.06 18.53 13.90
C ASP A 383 -12.65 17.22 14.48
N GLY A 384 -13.61 17.29 15.39
CA GLY A 384 -14.22 16.10 16.01
C GLY A 384 -15.37 15.47 15.23
N VAL A 385 -15.49 14.15 15.37
CA VAL A 385 -16.64 13.32 14.97
C VAL A 385 -17.22 12.66 16.22
N ARG A 386 -18.54 12.72 16.40
CA ARG A 386 -19.24 12.02 17.48
C ARG A 386 -20.28 11.06 16.92
N LEU A 387 -20.21 9.83 17.42
CA LEU A 387 -21.16 8.77 17.17
C LEU A 387 -21.92 8.47 18.45
N THR A 388 -23.26 8.50 18.39
CA THR A 388 -24.12 8.14 19.51
C THR A 388 -25.06 7.03 19.09
N ARG A 389 -25.02 5.88 19.77
CA ARG A 389 -25.91 4.77 19.47
C ARG A 389 -27.36 5.08 19.83
N LEU A 390 -28.29 4.75 18.93
CA LEU A 390 -29.71 5.10 19.05
C LEU A 390 -30.62 3.92 19.39
N ASP A 391 -30.22 2.70 19.05
CA ASP A 391 -31.05 1.50 19.21
C ASP A 391 -30.62 0.61 20.38
N LEU A 392 -29.72 1.10 21.26
CA LEU A 392 -29.47 0.45 22.53
C LEU A 392 -30.72 0.56 23.43
N PRO A 393 -31.04 -0.49 24.20
CA PRO A 393 -32.02 -0.37 25.26
C PRO A 393 -31.63 0.81 26.16
N PRO A 394 -32.55 1.69 26.58
CA PRO A 394 -32.26 2.71 27.57
C PRO A 394 -31.60 2.01 28.76
N GLY A 395 -30.37 2.42 29.08
CA GLY A 395 -29.53 1.74 30.06
C GLY A 395 -30.34 1.36 31.29
N GLY A 396 -30.31 0.07 31.64
CA GLY A 396 -30.96 -0.45 32.82
C GLY A 396 -30.44 0.27 34.05
N THR A 397 -31.20 1.27 34.52
CA THR A 397 -31.06 1.79 35.87
C THR A 397 -31.25 0.61 36.81
N GLU A 398 -30.25 0.44 37.67
CA GLU A 398 -30.16 -0.45 38.82
C GLU A 398 -31.42 -1.26 39.12
N SER A 399 -31.24 -2.57 39.22
CA SER A 399 -32.18 -3.45 39.91
C SER A 399 -32.33 -2.96 41.35
N GLU A 400 -33.29 -2.05 41.61
CA GLU A 400 -33.85 -1.82 42.92
C GLU A 400 -34.42 -3.15 43.39
N GLY A 401 -33.64 -3.84 44.24
CA GLY A 401 -34.07 -4.98 45.01
C GLY A 401 -35.19 -4.57 45.96
N SER A 402 -36.41 -4.50 45.46
CA SER A 402 -37.63 -4.49 46.26
C SER A 402 -37.84 -5.89 46.82
N GLY A 403 -37.26 -6.16 47.98
CA GLY A 403 -37.52 -7.35 48.79
C GLY A 403 -37.45 -7.01 50.27
N GLY A 404 -38.59 -6.58 50.82
CA GLY A 404 -38.72 -6.02 52.16
C GLY A 404 -38.34 -6.95 53.32
N ASP A 405 -37.93 -6.28 54.39
CA ASP A 405 -37.68 -6.75 55.75
C ASP A 405 -38.95 -7.31 56.43
N THR A 406 -38.84 -8.44 57.12
CA THR A 406 -39.57 -8.70 58.39
C THR A 406 -38.94 -9.83 59.23
N LEU A 407 -38.06 -9.42 60.15
CA LEU A 407 -37.88 -9.83 61.56
C LEU A 407 -38.47 -11.17 62.11
N THR A 408 -37.61 -12.01 62.73
CA THR A 408 -37.57 -12.40 64.18
C THR A 408 -36.77 -13.70 64.42
N GLY A 409 -35.77 -13.70 65.33
CA GLY A 409 -35.06 -14.91 65.83
C GLY A 409 -35.77 -15.56 67.03
N PRO A 410 -35.13 -16.37 67.93
CA PRO A 410 -33.81 -17.05 67.90
C PRO A 410 -33.89 -18.57 68.28
N GLY A 411 -32.77 -19.31 68.32
CA GLY A 411 -32.65 -20.52 69.17
C GLY A 411 -31.82 -21.71 68.68
N ASP A 412 -30.74 -21.98 69.43
CA ASP A 412 -29.98 -23.23 69.68
C ASP A 412 -30.43 -24.57 69.06
N SER A 413 -29.48 -25.36 68.53
CA SER A 413 -28.89 -26.55 69.20
C SER A 413 -27.99 -27.42 68.28
N ASP A 414 -26.82 -27.74 68.84
CA ASP A 414 -25.77 -28.70 68.45
C ASP A 414 -26.21 -30.18 68.67
N PRO A 415 -25.34 -31.23 68.65
CA PRO A 415 -24.47 -31.86 67.63
C PRO A 415 -24.92 -33.31 67.27
N THR A 416 -24.21 -34.02 66.37
CA THR A 416 -23.75 -35.45 66.49
C THR A 416 -23.02 -35.87 65.19
N MET A 417 -21.72 -36.22 65.18
CA MET A 417 -20.98 -37.42 65.66
C MET A 417 -20.69 -38.46 64.57
N GLY A 418 -19.38 -38.76 64.39
CA GLY A 418 -18.83 -40.03 63.85
C GLY A 418 -18.13 -39.89 62.49
N GLY A 419 -16.85 -40.26 62.30
CA GLY A 419 -15.87 -40.90 63.16
C GLY A 419 -14.52 -41.11 62.42
N LEU A 420 -13.48 -41.28 63.24
CA LEU A 420 -12.08 -41.68 62.99
C LEU A 420 -11.86 -42.83 61.99
N ASP A 421 -10.72 -42.86 61.27
CA ASP A 421 -9.43 -43.48 61.69
C ASP A 421 -8.38 -43.41 60.54
N THR A 422 -7.23 -42.72 60.71
CA THR A 422 -5.84 -43.21 60.94
C THR A 422 -5.25 -44.25 59.98
N SER A 423 -4.08 -43.93 59.38
CA SER A 423 -2.78 -44.63 59.53
C SER A 423 -1.86 -44.62 58.27
N GLY A 424 -0.55 -44.47 58.54
CA GLY A 424 0.60 -44.88 57.69
C GLY A 424 1.03 -43.88 56.60
N GLY A 425 2.30 -43.47 56.44
CA GLY A 425 3.57 -44.01 56.92
C GLY A 425 4.57 -44.16 55.77
N ALA A 426 5.43 -43.13 55.59
CA ALA A 426 6.85 -43.14 55.21
C ALA A 426 7.41 -43.77 53.90
N SER A 427 8.53 -43.16 53.48
CA SER A 427 9.64 -43.61 52.60
C SER A 427 9.34 -43.66 51.10
N ASP A 428 10.24 -43.36 50.15
CA ASP A 428 11.66 -42.96 50.03
C ASP A 428 11.72 -42.37 48.59
N GLY A 429 12.55 -41.40 48.19
CA GLY A 429 14.00 -41.35 48.27
C GLY A 429 14.63 -41.32 46.87
N SER A 430 15.36 -40.23 46.56
CA SER A 430 16.54 -40.13 45.67
C SER A 430 16.33 -40.25 44.14
N ALA A 431 16.50 -39.19 43.34
CA ALA A 431 17.73 -38.47 42.92
C ALA A 431 18.56 -39.18 41.83
N GLY A 432 18.95 -38.40 40.81
CA GLY A 432 19.88 -38.80 39.75
C GLY A 432 20.12 -37.66 38.75
N GLU A 433 21.05 -36.77 39.10
CA GLU A 433 21.66 -35.75 38.24
C GLU A 433 22.58 -36.33 37.14
N GLY A 434 22.87 -35.49 36.14
CA GLY A 434 24.12 -35.48 35.38
C GLY A 434 23.95 -35.81 33.89
N GLY A 435 24.49 -35.06 32.93
CA GLY A 435 25.39 -33.92 32.94
C GLY A 435 25.85 -33.61 31.51
N THR A 436 26.09 -32.32 31.26
CA THR A 436 26.98 -31.66 30.28
C THR A 436 27.54 -32.44 29.08
N GLY A 437 27.41 -31.81 27.90
CA GLY A 437 28.32 -31.87 26.76
C GLY A 437 28.26 -30.54 26.03
#